data_AF-A0A966BDZ5-F1
#
_entry.id   AF-A0A966BDZ5-F1
#
_cell.length_a   1.000
_cell.length_b   1.000
_cell.length_c   1.000
_cell.angle_alpha   90.00
_cell.angle_beta   90.00
_cell.angle_gamma   90.00
#
_symmetry.space_group_name_H-M   'P 1'
#
loop_
_entity.id
_entity.type
_entity.pdbx_description
1 polymer ?
#
loop_
_entity_poly.entity_id
_entity_poly.type
_entity_poly.pdbx_seq_one_letter_code
_entity_poly.pdbx_strand_id
1 'polypeptide(L)'
;MTEVSSITANPLNVEDGDAAALAHALMARLEVVRTAGPGGESLPLILDDSLRGIDHNLKAPLLELLLHSSNNQQILFLTEDSDVADWARVEAITGELSILEPMAADETVASNDAT
;
A
#
# COMPACT_ATOMS: atom_id res chain seq x y z
N MET A 1 -0.18 -27.77 12.86
CA MET A 1 0.15 -26.53 13.57
C MET A 1 1.10 -25.78 12.64
N THR A 2 0.57 -24.89 11.81
CA THR A 2 1.31 -24.24 10.72
C THR A 2 1.94 -22.97 11.28
N GLU A 3 3.27 -22.90 11.31
CA GLU A 3 3.97 -21.70 11.76
C GLU A 3 3.77 -20.55 10.77
N VAL A 4 3.25 -19.43 11.27
CA VAL A 4 3.15 -18.18 10.52
C VAL A 4 4.50 -17.50 10.66
N SER A 5 5.39 -17.68 9.68
CA SER A 5 6.67 -16.98 9.65
C SER A 5 6.42 -15.48 9.49
N SER A 6 6.63 -14.71 10.57
CA SER A 6 6.59 -13.26 10.55
C SER A 6 7.68 -12.73 9.63
N ILE A 7 7.28 -12.23 8.45
CA ILE A 7 8.23 -11.55 7.56
C ILE A 7 8.46 -10.15 8.13
N THR A 8 9.57 -9.99 8.83
CA THR A 8 10.00 -8.69 9.37
C THR A 8 10.40 -7.77 8.20
N ALA A 9 9.76 -6.60 8.12
CA ALA A 9 10.13 -5.53 7.20
C ALA A 9 11.49 -4.96 7.59
N ASN A 10 12.44 -4.95 6.64
CA ASN A 10 13.68 -4.19 6.80
C ASN A 10 13.39 -2.74 6.37
N PRO A 11 13.59 -1.72 7.23
CA PRO A 11 13.36 -0.33 6.84
C PRO A 11 14.42 0.10 5.82
N LEU A 12 13.98 0.68 4.71
CA LEU A 12 14.81 1.09 3.59
C LEU A 12 15.31 2.53 3.84
N ASN A 13 16.63 2.75 3.84
CA ASN A 13 17.27 4.03 4.13
C ASN A 13 17.69 4.75 2.82
N VAL A 14 16.90 5.77 2.50
CA VAL A 14 16.74 6.64 1.29
C VAL A 14 17.79 7.72 0.90
N GLU A 15 18.86 7.54 0.09
CA GLU A 15 19.70 8.67 -0.44
C GLU A 15 19.67 8.75 -1.99
N ASP A 16 19.33 9.88 -2.64
CA ASP A 16 19.11 10.12 -4.11
C ASP A 16 19.65 9.13 -5.20
N GLY A 17 20.78 8.44 -5.03
CA GLY A 17 21.15 7.24 -5.80
C GLY A 17 20.31 5.98 -5.51
N ASP A 18 19.31 6.11 -4.63
CA ASP A 18 18.58 5.02 -3.98
C ASP A 18 17.15 4.88 -4.52
N ALA A 19 16.61 5.83 -5.29
CA ALA A 19 15.28 5.68 -5.89
C ALA A 19 15.19 4.45 -6.82
N ALA A 20 16.19 4.27 -7.69
CA ALA A 20 16.27 3.11 -8.58
C ALA A 20 16.58 1.81 -7.82
N ALA A 21 17.41 1.89 -6.79
CA ALA A 21 17.74 0.74 -5.94
C ALA A 21 16.52 0.28 -5.13
N LEU A 22 15.77 1.24 -4.57
CA LEU A 22 14.50 1.06 -3.87
C LEU A 22 13.43 0.44 -4.77
N ALA A 23 13.26 0.98 -5.98
CA ALA A 23 12.37 0.40 -6.98
C ALA A 23 12.74 -1.05 -7.30
N HIS A 24 14.03 -1.32 -7.53
CA HIS A 24 14.52 -2.67 -7.81
C HIS A 24 14.29 -3.61 -6.63
N ALA A 25 14.58 -3.17 -5.41
CA ALA A 25 14.35 -3.93 -4.19
C ALA A 25 12.87 -4.23 -3.98
N LEU A 26 11.98 -3.27 -4.23
CA LEU A 26 10.54 -3.45 -4.17
C LEU A 26 10.06 -4.49 -5.19
N MET A 27 10.47 -4.38 -6.45
CA MET A 27 10.09 -5.35 -7.49
C MET A 27 10.59 -6.75 -7.17
N ALA A 28 11.85 -6.89 -6.73
CA ALA A 28 12.41 -8.17 -6.30
C ALA A 28 11.62 -8.77 -5.13
N ARG A 29 11.16 -7.92 -4.20
CA ARG A 29 10.35 -8.37 -3.07
C ARG A 29 8.95 -8.80 -3.49
N LEU A 30 8.30 -8.06 -4.40
CA LEU A 30 6.99 -8.39 -4.95
C LEU A 30 7.01 -9.74 -5.69
N GLU A 31 8.07 -10.02 -6.44
CA GLU A 31 8.28 -11.32 -7.08
C GLU A 31 8.29 -12.47 -6.07
N VAL A 32 8.99 -12.31 -4.96
CA VAL A 32 9.09 -13.34 -3.91
C VAL A 32 7.75 -13.54 -3.19
N VAL A 33 7.04 -12.47 -2.83
CA VAL A 33 5.78 -12.61 -2.09
C VAL A 33 4.63 -13.13 -2.95
N ARG A 34 4.70 -12.98 -4.28
CA ARG A 34 3.68 -13.48 -5.19
C ARG A 34 3.53 -15.00 -5.17
N THR A 35 4.53 -15.75 -4.69
CA THR A 35 4.43 -17.21 -4.56
C THR A 35 4.56 -17.68 -3.11
N ALA A 36 4.19 -16.82 -2.16
CA ALA A 36 4.31 -17.12 -0.74
C ALA A 36 3.25 -18.08 -0.21
N GLY A 37 2.23 -18.43 -1.00
CA GLY A 37 1.23 -19.43 -0.63
C GLY A 37 1.83 -20.83 -0.42
N PRO A 38 1.24 -21.69 0.44
CA PRO A 38 1.75 -23.03 0.71
C PRO A 38 1.95 -23.93 -0.52
N GLY A 39 1.23 -23.67 -1.62
CA GLY A 39 1.36 -24.34 -2.91
C GLY A 39 2.07 -23.50 -3.98
N GLY A 40 2.67 -22.37 -3.61
CA GLY A 40 3.27 -21.41 -4.53
C GLY A 40 2.25 -20.46 -5.19
N GLU A 41 1.02 -20.43 -4.69
CA GLU A 41 -0.03 -19.54 -5.20
C GLU A 41 0.17 -18.08 -4.76
N SER A 42 -0.46 -17.19 -5.52
CA SER A 42 -0.52 -15.75 -5.23
C SER A 42 -1.58 -15.46 -4.19
N LEU A 43 -1.13 -14.89 -3.07
CA LEU A 43 -1.99 -14.42 -1.99
C LEU A 43 -2.15 -12.89 -2.08
N PRO A 44 -3.29 -12.33 -1.62
CA PRO A 44 -3.43 -10.89 -1.50
C PRO A 44 -2.32 -10.29 -0.63
N LEU A 45 -1.71 -9.20 -1.10
CA LEU A 45 -0.71 -8.44 -0.36
C LEU A 45 -1.39 -7.27 0.35
N ILE A 46 -1.23 -7.18 1.66
CA ILE A 46 -1.70 -6.04 2.47
C ILE A 46 -0.50 -5.22 2.87
N LEU A 47 -0.52 -3.94 2.54
CA LEU A 47 0.49 -2.94 2.89
C LEU A 47 -0.16 -1.92 3.82
N ASP A 48 0.42 -1.73 4.99
CA ASP A 48 -0.09 -0.82 6.02
C ASP A 48 0.93 0.29 6.25
N ASP A 49 0.59 1.53 5.86
CA ASP A 49 1.43 2.73 5.94
C ASP A 49 2.88 2.51 5.47
N SER A 50 3.10 1.62 4.51
CA SER A 50 4.42 1.07 4.23
C SER A 50 5.38 2.05 3.52
N LEU A 51 4.87 3.19 3.05
CA LEU A 51 5.66 4.29 2.49
C LEU A 51 5.92 5.43 3.49
N ARG A 52 5.54 5.26 4.76
CA ARG A 52 5.79 6.26 5.81
C ARG A 52 7.30 6.51 5.93
N GLY A 53 7.71 7.77 5.88
CA GLY A 53 9.10 8.19 5.97
C GLY A 53 9.88 8.19 4.65
N ILE A 54 9.26 7.76 3.54
CA ILE A 54 9.81 7.95 2.19
C ILE A 54 9.55 9.39 1.74
N ASP A 55 10.53 10.00 1.07
CA ASP A 55 10.39 11.34 0.49
C ASP A 55 9.20 11.41 -0.47
N HIS A 56 8.44 12.51 -0.40
CA HIS A 56 7.22 12.68 -1.20
C HIS A 56 7.45 12.51 -2.71
N ASN A 57 8.62 12.90 -3.23
CA ASN A 57 8.96 12.78 -4.65
C ASN A 57 9.15 11.32 -5.09
N LEU A 58 9.41 10.42 -4.15
CA LEU A 58 9.65 9.00 -4.42
C LEU A 58 8.38 8.16 -4.28
N LYS A 59 7.33 8.65 -3.62
CA LYS A 59 6.09 7.88 -3.38
C LYS A 59 5.36 7.55 -4.67
N ALA A 60 5.10 8.52 -5.53
CA ALA A 60 4.34 8.28 -6.77
C ALA A 60 4.98 7.20 -7.66
N PRO A 61 6.29 7.25 -7.99
CA PRO A 61 6.94 6.16 -8.73
C PRO A 61 6.82 4.78 -8.09
N LEU A 62 6.86 4.67 -6.76
CA LEU A 62 6.70 3.40 -6.06
C LEU A 62 5.26 2.90 -6.10
N LEU A 63 4.29 3.81 -6.01
CA LEU A 63 2.86 3.50 -6.12
C LEU A 63 2.52 3.03 -7.54
N GLU A 64 3.12 3.62 -8.58
CA GLU A 64 3.00 3.13 -9.97
C GLU A 64 3.52 1.70 -10.12
N LEU A 65 4.65 1.37 -9.47
CA LEU A 65 5.19 0.00 -9.50
C LEU A 65 4.25 -0.98 -8.80
N LEU A 66 3.63 -0.58 -7.69
CA LEU A 66 2.62 -1.38 -7.00
C LEU A 66 1.37 -1.57 -7.89
N LEU A 67 0.88 -0.50 -8.51
CA LEU A 67 -0.24 -0.56 -9.44
C LEU A 67 0.05 -1.49 -10.62
N HIS A 68 1.22 -1.39 -11.24
CA HIS A 68 1.63 -2.30 -12.30
C HIS A 68 1.69 -3.76 -11.82
N SER A 69 2.21 -3.99 -10.62
CA SER A 69 2.30 -5.31 -10.02
C SER A 69 0.92 -5.89 -9.69
N SER A 70 -0.08 -5.03 -9.47
CA SER A 70 -1.45 -5.43 -9.17
C SER A 70 -2.11 -6.27 -10.27
N ASN A 71 -1.61 -6.15 -11.51
CA ASN A 71 -2.03 -6.98 -12.64
C ASN A 71 -1.82 -8.49 -12.42
N ASN A 72 -0.88 -8.87 -11.55
CA ASN A 72 -0.50 -10.26 -11.31
C ASN A 72 -0.73 -10.70 -9.85
N GLN A 73 -1.09 -9.78 -8.95
CA GLN A 73 -1.31 -10.06 -7.53
C GLN A 73 -2.27 -9.02 -6.96
N GLN A 74 -3.29 -9.44 -6.20
CA GLN A 74 -4.15 -8.47 -5.53
C GLN A 74 -3.38 -7.70 -4.46
N ILE A 75 -3.48 -6.38 -4.45
CA ILE A 75 -2.80 -5.50 -3.49
C ILE A 75 -3.84 -4.63 -2.79
N LEU A 76 -3.78 -4.59 -1.46
CA LEU A 76 -4.57 -3.72 -0.62
C LEU A 76 -3.61 -2.79 0.14
N PHE A 77 -3.73 -1.48 -0.09
CA PHE A 77 -2.90 -0.48 0.55
C PHE A 77 -3.74 0.31 1.55
N LEU A 78 -3.37 0.25 2.83
CA LEU A 78 -3.95 1.01 3.92
C LEU A 78 -3.03 2.17 4.23
N THR A 79 -3.56 3.39 4.28
CA THR A 79 -2.75 4.59 4.46
C THR A 79 -3.50 5.69 5.17
N GLU A 80 -2.81 6.39 6.07
CA GLU A 80 -3.20 7.72 6.57
C GLU A 80 -2.40 8.85 5.89
N ASP A 81 -1.46 8.50 5.00
CA ASP A 81 -0.61 9.44 4.29
C ASP A 81 -1.36 10.18 3.17
N SER A 82 -1.47 11.51 3.30
CA SER A 82 -2.20 12.35 2.35
C SER A 82 -1.60 12.33 0.95
N ASP A 83 -0.27 12.21 0.81
CA ASP A 83 0.37 12.18 -0.52
C ASP A 83 -0.05 10.91 -1.27
N VAL A 84 -0.16 9.79 -0.56
CA VAL A 84 -0.61 8.50 -1.12
C VAL A 84 -2.10 8.57 -1.46
N ALA A 85 -2.92 9.14 -0.58
CA ALA A 85 -4.36 9.29 -0.81
C ALA A 85 -4.65 10.21 -2.00
N ASP A 86 -3.93 11.32 -2.13
CA ASP A 86 -4.09 12.27 -3.23
C ASP A 86 -3.66 11.68 -4.57
N TRP A 87 -2.52 10.95 -4.61
CA TRP A 87 -2.13 10.19 -5.80
C TRP A 87 -3.20 9.16 -6.17
N ALA A 88 -3.70 8.38 -5.19
CA ALA A 88 -4.71 7.36 -5.44
C ALA A 88 -5.99 7.97 -6.02
N ARG A 89 -6.44 9.13 -5.53
CA ARG A 89 -7.63 9.84 -6.05
C ARG A 89 -7.48 10.24 -7.51
N VAL A 90 -6.28 10.62 -7.95
CA VAL A 90 -6.01 10.91 -9.37
C VAL A 90 -6.11 9.63 -10.20
N GLU A 91 -5.49 8.54 -9.76
CA GLU A 91 -5.54 7.26 -10.48
C GLU A 91 -6.90 6.57 -10.45
N ALA A 92 -7.71 6.79 -9.41
CA ALA A 92 -9.08 6.28 -9.37
C ALA A 92 -9.96 6.89 -10.48
N ILE A 93 -9.63 8.09 -10.98
CA ILE A 93 -10.36 8.73 -12.10
C ILE A 93 -10.16 7.93 -13.40
N THR A 94 -8.98 7.35 -13.60
CA THR A 94 -8.68 6.52 -14.79
C THR A 94 -9.32 5.13 -14.68
N GLY A 95 -9.70 4.72 -13.46
CA GLY A 95 -10.32 3.43 -13.16
C GLY A 95 -9.33 2.30 -12.93
N GLU A 96 -8.03 2.60 -12.88
CA GLU A 96 -6.95 1.62 -12.67
C GLU A 96 -6.93 1.10 -11.22
N LEU A 97 -7.46 1.87 -10.26
CA LEU A 97 -7.64 1.44 -8.88
C LEU A 97 -8.99 1.89 -8.31
N SER A 98 -9.36 1.29 -7.18
CA SER A 98 -10.52 1.69 -6.38
C SER A 98 -10.07 2.16 -5.00
N ILE A 99 -10.76 3.17 -4.46
CA ILE A 99 -10.47 3.72 -3.13
C ILE A 99 -11.65 3.44 -2.20
N LEU A 100 -11.34 3.06 -0.96
CA LEU A 100 -12.28 3.00 0.14
C LEU A 100 -11.92 4.10 1.14
N GLU A 101 -12.76 5.13 1.21
CA GLU A 101 -12.60 6.21 2.17
C GLU A 101 -13.41 5.90 3.44
N PRO A 102 -12.90 6.22 4.64
CA PRO A 102 -13.68 6.13 5.87
C PRO A 102 -14.94 6.99 5.75
N MET A 103 -16.10 6.43 6.11
CA MET A 103 -17.31 7.24 6.26
C MET A 103 -17.10 8.16 7.47
N ALA A 104 -17.22 9.48 7.27
CA ALA A 104 -17.29 10.40 8.40
C ALA A 104 -18.42 9.92 9.33
N ALA A 105 -18.11 9.73 10.62
CA ALA A 105 -19.14 9.45 11.60
C ALA A 105 -20.12 10.62 11.57
N ASP A 106 -21.37 10.33 11.26
CA ASP A 106 -22.43 11.34 11.24
C ASP A 106 -22.56 11.93 12.65
N GLU A 107 -22.08 13.15 12.88
CA GLU A 107 -22.14 13.86 14.19
C GLU A 107 -23.59 14.06 14.69
N THR A 108 -24.58 13.76 13.85
CA THR A 108 -26.01 13.99 14.08
C THR A 108 -26.60 13.17 15.24
N VAL A 109 -25.93 12.11 15.73
CA VAL A 109 -26.46 11.26 16.82
C VAL A 109 -26.14 11.80 18.22
N ALA A 110 -25.23 12.77 18.37
CA ALA A 110 -24.80 13.27 19.68
C ALA A 110 -25.68 14.41 20.26
N SER A 111 -26.57 15.01 19.47
CA SER A 111 -27.35 16.20 19.89
C SER A 111 -28.79 15.93 20.36
N ASN A 112 -29.27 14.68 20.39
CA ASN A 112 -30.68 14.38 20.67
C ASN A 112 -31.01 13.91 22.11
N ASP A 113 -30.07 14.01 23.06
CA ASP A 113 -30.32 13.58 24.46
C ASP A 113 -30.27 14.76 25.47
N ALA A 114 -30.73 15.93 25.02
CA ALA A 114 -30.88 17.11 25.87
C ALA A 114 -32.24 17.78 25.63
N THR A 115 -33.34 17.16 26.09
CA THR A 115 -34.58 17.88 26.45
C THR A 115 -35.36 17.09 27.50
#